data_AF-A0A7L5A7P5-F1
#
_entry.id   AF-A0A7L5A7P5-F1
#
_cell.length_a   1.000
_cell.length_b   1.000
_cell.length_c   1.000
_cell.angle_alpha   90.00
_cell.angle_beta   90.00
_cell.angle_gamma   90.00
#
_symmetry.space_group_name_H-M   'P 1'
#
loop_
_entity.id
_entity.type
_entity.pdbx_description
1 polymer ?
#
loop_
_entity_poly.entity_id
_entity_poly.type
_entity_poly.pdbx_seq_one_letter_code
_entity_poly.pdbx_strand_id
1 'polypeptide(L)'
;MTQEREESHQERVLRMVTLLLLVRPLEQWPGSLLLCTSLSPIGAALARAANIVGAVALAIDASPKVCRAALRAGDCDFAVNTLDEALRVLKNEIRKRQPLSVALEASPNEALAELLDRGVCPELFADTAEEPTTFIDHFHDQGTIVLNIDHAPRPDALDGPGILKRYLETNGLDLVSFTFGTAAELRDLDSRLLEILPAGDVRRRWCAAAPHHFYRERPPRRDAFLTKAEQLQLKLGT
;
A
#
# COMPACT_ATOMS: atom_id res chain seq x y z
N MET A 1 -21.08 13.12 20.02
CA MET A 1 -20.54 13.19 18.65
C MET A 1 -19.04 13.00 18.74
N THR A 2 -18.59 11.75 18.61
CA THR A 2 -17.17 11.43 18.51
C THR A 2 -16.73 11.93 17.15
N GLN A 3 -15.93 13.00 17.11
CA GLN A 3 -15.38 13.52 15.87
C GLN A 3 -14.45 12.42 15.33
N GLU A 4 -14.88 11.72 14.27
CA GLU A 4 -14.06 10.70 13.62
C GLU A 4 -12.75 11.37 13.17
N ARG A 5 -11.64 10.93 13.76
CA ARG A 5 -10.31 11.41 13.41
C ARG A 5 -10.06 11.06 11.96
N GLU A 6 -9.80 12.07 11.13
CA GLU A 6 -9.43 11.86 9.74
C GLU A 6 -8.15 11.01 9.65
N GLU A 7 -8.27 9.87 8.98
CA GLU A 7 -7.15 8.96 8.79
C GLU A 7 -6.07 9.63 7.92
N SER A 8 -4.83 9.58 8.38
CA SER A 8 -3.74 10.17 7.63
C SER A 8 -3.23 9.26 6.51
N HIS A 9 -2.55 9.85 5.53
CA HIS A 9 -1.92 9.07 4.45
C HIS A 9 -0.92 8.04 4.96
N GLN A 10 -0.08 8.41 5.94
CA GLN A 10 0.93 7.50 6.49
C GLN A 10 0.29 6.29 7.19
N GLU A 11 -0.79 6.51 7.97
CA GLU A 11 -1.61 5.46 8.56
C GLU A 11 -2.20 4.51 7.49
N ARG A 12 -2.79 5.04 6.41
CA ARG A 12 -3.33 4.21 5.31
C ARG A 12 -2.26 3.31 4.71
N VAL A 13 -1.09 3.88 4.42
CA VAL A 13 0.01 3.14 3.82
C VAL A 13 0.53 2.07 4.78
N LEU A 14 0.65 2.37 6.08
CA LEU A 14 1.00 1.38 7.11
C LEU A 14 0.00 0.21 7.13
N ARG A 15 -1.31 0.49 7.07
CA ARG A 15 -2.35 -0.54 6.99
C ARG A 15 -2.18 -1.40 5.74
N MET A 16 -1.99 -0.79 4.59
CA MET A 16 -1.82 -1.50 3.32
C MET A 16 -0.55 -2.35 3.30
N VAL A 17 0.60 -1.82 3.78
CA VAL A 17 1.84 -2.60 3.89
C VAL A 17 1.64 -3.81 4.80
N THR A 18 1.01 -3.62 5.96
CA THR A 18 0.72 -4.71 6.89
C THR A 18 -0.17 -5.76 6.22
N LEU A 19 -1.25 -5.31 5.56
CA LEU A 19 -2.19 -6.21 4.87
C LEU A 19 -1.51 -7.02 3.75
N LEU A 20 -0.68 -6.38 2.90
CA LEU A 20 0.09 -7.06 1.86
C LEU A 20 0.99 -8.14 2.47
N LEU A 21 1.66 -7.86 3.58
CA LEU A 21 2.54 -8.84 4.25
C LEU A 21 1.78 -9.98 4.94
N LEU A 22 0.48 -9.80 5.24
CA LEU A 22 -0.37 -10.84 5.81
C LEU A 22 -0.98 -11.76 4.74
N VAL A 23 -1.27 -11.22 3.55
CA VAL A 23 -1.82 -12.04 2.44
C VAL A 23 -0.73 -12.76 1.66
N ARG A 24 0.52 -12.28 1.72
CA ARG A 24 1.64 -12.90 1.02
C ARG A 24 3.00 -12.60 1.68
N PRO A 25 3.90 -13.60 1.79
CA PRO A 25 5.24 -13.41 2.37
C PRO A 25 6.08 -12.35 1.64
N LEU A 26 6.93 -11.65 2.40
CA LEU A 26 7.75 -10.52 1.91
C LEU A 26 8.59 -10.91 0.67
N GLU A 27 9.20 -12.08 0.70
CA GLU A 27 10.12 -12.59 -0.33
C GLU A 27 9.45 -12.89 -1.68
N GLN A 28 8.12 -12.95 -1.72
CA GLN A 28 7.36 -13.23 -2.95
C GLN A 28 6.90 -11.96 -3.68
N TRP A 29 6.93 -10.80 -3.02
CA TRP A 29 6.53 -9.53 -3.64
C TRP A 29 7.46 -9.04 -4.76
N PRO A 30 8.79 -9.19 -4.69
CA PRO A 30 9.68 -8.76 -5.76
C PRO A 30 9.37 -9.44 -7.10
N GLY A 31 9.04 -8.63 -8.11
CA GLY A 31 8.62 -9.09 -9.44
C GLY A 31 7.13 -9.39 -9.56
N SER A 32 6.33 -9.14 -8.52
CA SER A 32 4.87 -9.23 -8.61
C SER A 32 4.25 -7.91 -9.04
N LEU A 33 3.15 -7.99 -9.79
CA LEU A 33 2.29 -6.90 -10.21
C LEU A 33 1.07 -6.81 -9.30
N LEU A 34 0.87 -5.63 -8.72
CA LEU A 34 -0.35 -5.23 -8.04
C LEU A 34 -1.15 -4.29 -8.94
N LEU A 35 -2.47 -4.48 -8.99
CA LEU A 35 -3.38 -3.66 -9.78
C LEU A 35 -4.44 -3.00 -8.89
N CYS A 36 -4.70 -1.71 -9.11
CA CYS A 36 -5.88 -1.03 -8.54
C CYS A 36 -6.57 -0.10 -9.55
N THR A 37 -7.88 0.08 -9.37
CA THR A 37 -8.79 0.72 -10.34
C THR A 37 -9.04 2.21 -10.09
N SER A 38 -8.41 2.78 -9.06
CA SER A 38 -8.42 4.22 -8.81
C SER A 38 -7.19 4.63 -8.01
N LEU A 39 -6.84 5.91 -8.08
CA LEU A 39 -5.92 6.61 -7.19
C LEU A 39 -6.69 7.39 -6.10
N SER A 40 -7.81 6.83 -5.64
CA SER A 40 -8.46 7.22 -4.39
C SER A 40 -7.45 7.19 -3.22
N PRO A 41 -7.75 7.79 -2.05
CA PRO A 41 -6.83 7.74 -0.91
C PRO A 41 -6.37 6.32 -0.55
N ILE A 42 -7.21 5.30 -0.79
CA ILE A 42 -6.89 3.89 -0.60
C ILE A 42 -6.00 3.37 -1.73
N GLY A 43 -6.36 3.60 -2.99
CA GLY A 43 -5.56 3.17 -4.14
C GLY A 43 -4.15 3.79 -4.17
N ALA A 44 -4.05 5.08 -3.84
CA ALA A 44 -2.76 5.77 -3.70
C ALA A 44 -1.90 5.18 -2.56
N ALA A 45 -2.53 4.86 -1.42
CA ALA A 45 -1.84 4.19 -0.32
C ALA A 45 -1.38 2.78 -0.69
N LEU A 46 -2.20 2.04 -1.46
CA LEU A 46 -1.88 0.70 -1.94
C LEU A 46 -0.73 0.72 -2.96
N ALA A 47 -0.72 1.68 -3.89
CA ALA A 47 0.37 1.87 -4.84
C ALA A 47 1.71 2.17 -4.13
N ARG A 48 1.69 2.98 -3.07
CA ARG A 48 2.88 3.21 -2.24
C ARG A 48 3.27 1.97 -1.44
N ALA A 49 2.30 1.26 -0.88
CA ALA A 49 2.54 0.04 -0.13
C ALA A 49 3.17 -1.06 -0.99
N ALA A 50 2.74 -1.20 -2.25
CA ALA A 50 3.33 -2.10 -3.23
C ALA A 50 4.84 -1.85 -3.39
N ASN A 51 5.23 -0.58 -3.58
CA ASN A 51 6.63 -0.19 -3.66
C ASN A 51 7.38 -0.56 -2.35
N ILE A 52 6.78 -0.26 -1.18
CA ILE A 52 7.35 -0.61 0.12
C ILE A 52 7.56 -2.11 0.26
N VAL A 53 6.64 -2.99 -0.18
CA VAL A 53 6.85 -4.45 -0.08
C VAL A 53 7.76 -5.02 -1.17
N GLY A 54 8.15 -4.21 -2.17
CA GLY A 54 9.04 -4.60 -3.25
C GLY A 54 8.35 -5.00 -4.56
N ALA A 55 7.03 -4.85 -4.64
CA ALA A 55 6.23 -5.14 -5.83
C ALA A 55 6.24 -3.97 -6.81
N VAL A 56 5.79 -4.24 -8.05
CA VAL A 56 5.38 -3.18 -8.97
C VAL A 56 3.88 -2.96 -8.86
N ALA A 57 3.40 -1.74 -9.08
CA ALA A 57 1.99 -1.41 -9.07
C ALA A 57 1.57 -0.70 -10.37
N LEU A 58 0.39 -1.05 -10.86
CA LEU A 58 -0.37 -0.29 -11.85
C LEU A 58 -1.62 0.25 -11.16
N ALA A 59 -1.71 1.57 -11.06
CA ALA A 59 -2.88 2.27 -10.54
C ALA A 59 -3.57 3.01 -11.69
N ILE A 60 -4.81 2.65 -12.00
CA ILE A 60 -5.55 3.23 -13.12
C ILE A 60 -6.47 4.31 -12.57
N ASP A 61 -6.47 5.50 -13.14
CA ASP A 61 -7.41 6.56 -12.76
C ASP A 61 -7.75 7.43 -13.96
N ALA A 62 -9.03 7.74 -14.15
CA ALA A 62 -9.49 8.54 -15.28
C ALA A 62 -9.12 10.02 -15.15
N SER A 63 -8.71 10.49 -13.96
CA SER A 63 -8.45 11.90 -13.69
C SER A 63 -6.96 12.25 -13.84
N PRO A 64 -6.60 13.07 -14.85
CA PRO A 64 -5.24 13.59 -15.00
C PRO A 64 -4.76 14.34 -13.75
N LYS A 65 -5.68 15.02 -13.05
CA LYS A 65 -5.38 15.78 -11.85
C LYS A 65 -4.98 14.86 -10.69
N VAL A 66 -5.66 13.72 -10.55
CA VAL A 66 -5.38 12.72 -9.50
C VAL A 66 -4.05 12.02 -9.81
N CYS A 67 -3.82 11.57 -11.04
CA CYS A 67 -2.54 10.98 -11.46
C CYS A 67 -1.35 11.91 -11.17
N ARG A 68 -1.46 13.20 -11.52
CA ARG A 68 -0.44 14.20 -11.21
C ARG A 68 -0.28 14.46 -9.71
N ALA A 69 -1.34 14.35 -8.93
CA ALA A 69 -1.28 14.50 -7.48
C ALA A 69 -0.54 13.31 -6.83
N ALA A 70 -0.85 12.08 -7.23
CA ALA A 70 -0.15 10.87 -6.79
C ALA A 70 1.34 10.91 -7.10
N LEU A 71 1.72 11.35 -8.32
CA LEU A 71 3.12 11.55 -8.70
C LEU A 71 3.83 12.58 -7.80
N ARG A 72 3.19 13.73 -7.53
CA ARG A 72 3.76 14.76 -6.64
C ARG A 72 3.89 14.31 -5.19
N ALA A 73 2.91 13.53 -4.72
CA ALA A 73 2.92 12.96 -3.39
C ALA A 73 4.00 11.88 -3.24
N GLY A 74 4.38 11.22 -4.34
CA GLY A 74 5.29 10.07 -4.37
C GLY A 74 4.57 8.74 -4.14
N ASP A 75 3.27 8.67 -4.44
CA ASP A 75 2.48 7.42 -4.42
C ASP A 75 2.73 6.59 -5.68
N CYS A 76 3.12 7.27 -6.76
CA CYS A 76 3.58 6.65 -8.00
C CYS A 76 4.88 7.31 -8.45
N ASP A 77 5.72 6.53 -9.13
CA ASP A 77 7.00 6.94 -9.70
C ASP A 77 6.83 7.53 -11.11
N PHE A 78 5.84 7.02 -11.86
CA PHE A 78 5.50 7.49 -13.20
C PHE A 78 4.01 7.75 -13.33
N ALA A 79 3.67 8.68 -14.22
CA ALA A 79 2.32 8.86 -14.74
C ALA A 79 2.39 8.77 -16.27
N VAL A 80 1.57 7.91 -16.87
CA VAL A 80 1.54 7.63 -18.31
C VAL A 80 0.10 7.65 -18.80
N ASN A 81 -0.07 7.80 -20.11
CA ASN A 81 -1.40 8.01 -20.72
C ASN A 81 -1.85 6.83 -21.59
N THR A 82 -1.04 5.78 -21.68
CA THR A 82 -1.35 4.59 -22.49
C THR A 82 -0.94 3.32 -21.76
N LEU A 83 -1.69 2.25 -21.97
CA LEU A 83 -1.39 0.95 -21.39
C LEU A 83 -0.06 0.38 -21.93
N ASP A 84 0.27 0.64 -23.20
CA ASP A 84 1.55 0.24 -23.80
C ASP A 84 2.75 0.81 -23.06
N GLU A 85 2.72 2.10 -22.73
CA GLU A 85 3.79 2.75 -21.96
C GLU A 85 3.87 2.17 -20.55
N ALA A 86 2.73 1.99 -19.89
CA ALA A 86 2.66 1.39 -18.55
C ALA A 86 3.31 0.00 -18.54
N LEU A 87 2.84 -0.90 -19.41
CA LEU A 87 3.31 -2.28 -19.49
C LEU A 87 4.79 -2.36 -19.90
N ARG A 88 5.27 -1.46 -20.78
CA ARG A 88 6.68 -1.41 -21.16
C ARG A 88 7.58 -1.14 -19.96
N VAL A 89 7.18 -0.19 -19.11
CA VAL A 89 7.96 0.18 -17.92
C VAL A 89 7.85 -0.94 -16.86
N LEU A 90 6.64 -1.40 -16.56
CA LEU A 90 6.40 -2.44 -15.55
C LEU A 90 7.12 -3.75 -15.87
N LYS A 91 7.08 -4.21 -17.12
CA LYS A 91 7.70 -5.47 -17.55
C LYS A 91 9.21 -5.49 -17.30
N ASN A 92 9.89 -4.35 -17.42
CA ASN A 92 11.32 -4.28 -17.16
C ASN A 92 11.63 -4.38 -15.67
N GLU A 93 10.87 -3.69 -14.82
CA GLU A 93 11.11 -3.70 -13.38
C GLU A 93 10.65 -5.00 -12.70
N ILE A 94 9.58 -5.63 -13.23
CA ILE A 94 9.18 -7.00 -12.86
C ILE A 94 10.34 -7.97 -13.04
N ARG A 95 10.99 -7.96 -14.21
CA ARG A 95 12.14 -8.84 -14.52
C ARG A 95 13.35 -8.57 -13.62
N LYS A 96 13.61 -7.32 -13.29
CA LYS A 96 14.70 -6.92 -12.38
C LYS A 96 14.33 -7.11 -10.91
N ARG A 97 13.08 -7.45 -10.60
CA ARG A 97 12.53 -7.52 -9.24
C ARG A 97 12.77 -6.23 -8.46
N GLN A 98 12.59 -5.10 -9.12
CA GLN A 98 12.68 -3.78 -8.51
C GLN A 98 11.27 -3.20 -8.34
N PRO A 99 10.99 -2.54 -7.20
CA PRO A 99 9.70 -1.91 -6.98
C PRO A 99 9.51 -0.71 -7.90
N LEU A 100 8.29 -0.56 -8.41
CA LEU A 100 7.90 0.59 -9.22
C LEU A 100 6.39 0.76 -9.25
N SER A 101 5.91 1.97 -9.04
CA SER A 101 4.47 2.28 -9.12
C SER A 101 4.17 3.21 -10.31
N VAL A 102 3.23 2.83 -11.16
CA VAL A 102 2.82 3.56 -12.36
C VAL A 102 1.35 3.96 -12.25
N ALA A 103 1.07 5.25 -12.39
CA ALA A 103 -0.26 5.79 -12.59
C ALA A 103 -0.59 5.78 -14.09
N LEU A 104 -1.70 5.14 -14.48
CA LEU A 104 -2.23 5.17 -15.84
C LEU A 104 -3.45 6.08 -15.90
N GLU A 105 -3.34 7.17 -16.66
CA GLU A 105 -4.44 8.08 -16.98
C GLU A 105 -5.36 7.43 -18.03
N ALA A 106 -6.35 6.65 -17.58
CA ALA A 106 -7.29 5.94 -18.44
C ALA A 106 -8.60 5.62 -17.70
N SER A 107 -9.65 5.31 -18.46
CA SER A 107 -10.87 4.72 -17.90
C SER A 107 -10.55 3.33 -17.31
N PRO A 108 -10.86 3.06 -16.02
CA PRO A 108 -10.55 1.78 -15.39
C PRO A 108 -11.10 0.58 -16.14
N ASN A 109 -12.38 0.60 -16.53
CA ASN A 109 -13.00 -0.53 -17.22
C ASN A 109 -12.42 -0.76 -18.62
N GLU A 110 -12.05 0.29 -19.35
CA GLU A 110 -11.40 0.15 -20.67
C GLU A 110 -10.00 -0.45 -20.54
N ALA A 111 -9.21 0.05 -19.58
CA ALA A 111 -7.88 -0.47 -19.32
C ALA A 111 -7.90 -1.90 -18.78
N LEU A 112 -8.87 -2.28 -17.93
CA LEU A 112 -9.05 -3.65 -17.45
C LEU A 112 -9.42 -4.61 -18.57
N ALA A 113 -10.33 -4.22 -19.47
CA ALA A 113 -10.67 -5.01 -20.66
C ALA A 113 -9.43 -5.25 -21.51
N GLU A 114 -8.65 -4.20 -21.77
CA GLU A 114 -7.43 -4.27 -22.56
C GLU A 114 -6.34 -5.12 -21.89
N LEU A 115 -6.20 -5.06 -20.57
CA LEU A 115 -5.29 -5.91 -19.79
C LEU A 115 -5.64 -7.40 -19.97
N LEU A 116 -6.93 -7.74 -19.90
CA LEU A 116 -7.42 -9.12 -20.07
C LEU A 116 -7.21 -9.62 -21.50
N ASP A 117 -7.51 -8.80 -22.51
CA ASP A 117 -7.27 -9.14 -23.92
C ASP A 117 -5.79 -9.42 -24.21
N ARG A 118 -4.90 -8.73 -23.48
CA ARG A 118 -3.45 -8.91 -23.55
C ARG A 118 -2.92 -10.06 -22.67
N GLY A 119 -3.77 -10.73 -21.91
CA GLY A 119 -3.41 -11.82 -21.01
C GLY A 119 -2.52 -11.38 -19.84
N VAL A 120 -2.66 -10.14 -19.37
CA VAL A 120 -1.93 -9.65 -18.20
C VAL A 120 -2.64 -10.12 -16.94
N CYS A 121 -2.01 -11.04 -16.21
CA CYS A 121 -2.51 -11.53 -14.92
C CYS A 121 -1.67 -10.90 -13.79
N PRO A 122 -2.21 -9.95 -13.00
CA PRO A 122 -1.54 -9.46 -11.81
C PRO A 122 -1.53 -10.53 -10.71
N GLU A 123 -0.58 -10.46 -9.78
CA GLU A 123 -0.59 -11.32 -8.60
C GLU A 123 -1.63 -10.88 -7.57
N LEU A 124 -1.93 -9.57 -7.49
CA LEU A 124 -2.97 -9.03 -6.62
C LEU A 124 -3.78 -7.97 -7.33
N PHE A 125 -5.10 -8.04 -7.18
CA PHE A 125 -6.05 -7.04 -7.65
C PHE A 125 -6.91 -6.51 -6.50
N ALA A 126 -6.99 -5.19 -6.37
CA ALA A 126 -7.91 -4.52 -5.46
C ALA A 126 -8.73 -3.50 -6.26
N ASP A 127 -10.04 -3.65 -6.27
CA ASP A 127 -10.93 -2.63 -6.78
C ASP A 127 -11.05 -1.51 -5.73
N THR A 128 -10.75 -0.29 -6.15
CA THR A 128 -10.69 0.90 -5.28
C THR A 128 -11.44 2.09 -5.90
N ALA A 129 -12.14 1.85 -7.01
CA ALA A 129 -12.98 2.84 -7.68
C ALA A 129 -14.30 2.96 -6.94
N GLU A 130 -14.97 4.12 -7.00
CA GLU A 130 -16.24 4.31 -6.30
C GLU A 130 -17.33 3.34 -6.80
N GLU A 131 -17.39 3.14 -8.11
CA GLU A 131 -18.26 2.15 -8.75
C GLU A 131 -17.48 0.84 -8.98
N PRO A 132 -17.94 -0.29 -8.41
CA PRO A 132 -17.25 -1.56 -8.57
C PRO A 132 -17.19 -2.00 -10.03
N THR A 133 -16.05 -2.51 -10.45
CA THR A 133 -15.86 -3.09 -11.77
C THR A 133 -16.51 -4.48 -11.90
N THR A 134 -16.86 -4.85 -13.13
CA THR A 134 -17.34 -6.19 -13.49
C THR A 134 -16.21 -7.16 -13.84
N PHE A 135 -14.94 -6.70 -13.86
CA PHE A 135 -13.79 -7.51 -14.25
C PHE A 135 -13.18 -8.35 -13.12
N ILE A 136 -13.59 -8.17 -11.86
CA ILE A 136 -13.04 -8.89 -10.70
C ILE A 136 -13.02 -10.40 -10.91
N ASP A 137 -14.14 -10.97 -11.35
CA ASP A 137 -14.30 -12.41 -11.48
C ASP A 137 -13.37 -12.97 -12.58
N HIS A 138 -13.12 -12.20 -13.65
CA HIS A 138 -12.21 -12.59 -14.73
C HIS A 138 -10.77 -12.73 -14.24
N PHE A 139 -10.29 -11.79 -13.40
CA PHE A 139 -8.96 -11.86 -12.81
C PHE A 139 -8.86 -12.98 -11.77
N HIS A 140 -9.91 -13.14 -10.96
CA HIS A 140 -9.99 -14.21 -9.97
C HIS A 140 -9.86 -15.60 -10.63
N ASP A 141 -10.57 -15.85 -11.74
CA ASP A 141 -10.55 -17.11 -12.48
C ASP A 141 -9.16 -17.42 -13.09
N GLN A 142 -8.31 -16.40 -13.26
CA GLN A 142 -6.92 -16.56 -13.70
C GLN A 142 -5.93 -16.81 -12.53
N GLY A 143 -6.42 -16.89 -11.29
CA GLY A 143 -5.62 -17.11 -10.10
C GLY A 143 -5.07 -15.83 -9.45
N THR A 144 -5.59 -14.66 -9.82
CA THR A 144 -5.25 -13.39 -9.17
C THR A 144 -5.79 -13.39 -7.74
N ILE A 145 -5.00 -12.93 -6.77
CA ILE A 145 -5.51 -12.67 -5.42
C ILE A 145 -6.40 -11.43 -5.47
N VAL A 146 -7.70 -11.60 -5.25
CA VAL A 146 -8.62 -10.47 -5.12
C VAL A 146 -8.67 -10.02 -3.67
N LEU A 147 -8.34 -8.75 -3.42
CA LEU A 147 -8.34 -8.14 -2.11
C LEU A 147 -9.47 -7.11 -2.00
N ASN A 148 -10.44 -7.36 -1.13
CA ASN A 148 -11.47 -6.38 -0.79
C ASN A 148 -10.95 -5.42 0.29
N ILE A 149 -11.09 -4.10 0.07
CA ILE A 149 -10.58 -3.09 1.01
C ILE A 149 -11.70 -2.20 1.54
N ASP A 150 -12.51 -1.59 0.67
CA ASP A 150 -13.55 -0.63 1.03
C ASP A 150 -14.94 -0.96 0.46
N HIS A 151 -15.03 -1.96 -0.42
CA HIS A 151 -16.28 -2.42 -0.97
C HIS A 151 -16.98 -3.46 -0.08
N ALA A 152 -18.25 -3.72 -0.41
CA ALA A 152 -19.00 -4.81 0.21
C ALA A 152 -18.24 -6.14 0.05
N PRO A 153 -18.17 -6.98 1.11
CA PRO A 153 -17.46 -8.25 1.06
C PRO A 153 -17.95 -9.11 -0.10
N ARG A 154 -17.01 -9.62 -0.90
CA ARG A 154 -17.26 -10.65 -1.91
C ARG A 154 -16.83 -12.02 -1.36
N PRO A 155 -17.62 -13.09 -1.54
CA PRO A 155 -17.32 -14.41 -0.97
C PRO A 155 -15.92 -14.94 -1.33
N ASP A 156 -15.49 -14.71 -2.56
CA ASP A 156 -14.23 -15.25 -3.11
C ASP A 156 -13.05 -14.27 -3.00
N ALA A 157 -13.28 -13.07 -2.44
CA ALA A 157 -12.23 -12.10 -2.18
C ALA A 157 -11.70 -12.21 -0.75
N LEU A 158 -10.42 -11.92 -0.55
CA LEU A 158 -9.86 -11.76 0.78
C LEU A 158 -10.46 -10.50 1.45
N ASP A 159 -11.06 -10.67 2.62
CA ASP A 159 -11.57 -9.58 3.45
C ASP A 159 -10.41 -8.84 4.13
N GLY A 160 -9.86 -7.83 3.44
CA GLY A 160 -8.73 -7.04 3.92
C GLY A 160 -8.96 -6.40 5.29
N PRO A 161 -10.07 -5.66 5.50
CA PRO A 161 -10.41 -5.10 6.81
C PRO A 161 -10.51 -6.16 7.92
N GLY A 162 -11.16 -7.30 7.65
CA GLY A 162 -11.26 -8.39 8.62
C GLY A 162 -9.92 -9.04 8.95
N ILE A 163 -9.06 -9.27 7.95
CA ILE A 163 -7.70 -9.81 8.12
C ILE A 163 -6.86 -8.88 8.98
N LEU A 164 -6.82 -7.59 8.64
CA LEU A 164 -6.04 -6.61 9.39
C LEU A 164 -6.56 -6.47 10.81
N LYS A 165 -7.89 -6.35 10.99
CA LYS A 165 -8.50 -6.26 12.33
C LYS A 165 -8.12 -7.45 13.19
N ARG A 166 -8.27 -8.68 12.67
CA ARG A 166 -7.92 -9.91 13.39
C ARG A 166 -6.45 -9.93 13.78
N TYR A 167 -5.55 -9.54 12.88
CA TYR A 167 -4.12 -9.46 13.16
C TYR A 167 -3.82 -8.47 14.29
N LEU A 168 -4.39 -7.26 14.24
CA LEU A 168 -4.17 -6.24 15.27
C LEU A 168 -4.70 -6.69 16.64
N GLU A 169 -5.91 -7.23 16.69
CA GLU A 169 -6.55 -7.68 17.93
C GLU A 169 -5.81 -8.87 18.55
N THR A 170 -5.45 -9.87 17.73
CA THR A 170 -4.77 -11.09 18.20
C THR A 170 -3.38 -10.79 18.76
N ASN A 171 -2.71 -9.77 18.22
CA ASN A 171 -1.37 -9.38 18.66
C ASN A 171 -1.38 -8.21 19.66
N GLY A 172 -2.55 -7.71 20.07
CA GLY A 172 -2.68 -6.60 21.01
C GLY A 172 -2.01 -5.31 20.52
N LEU A 173 -2.12 -5.03 19.22
CA LEU A 173 -1.46 -3.91 18.56
C LEU A 173 -2.39 -2.70 18.47
N ASP A 174 -1.91 -1.57 18.99
CA ASP A 174 -2.55 -0.28 18.79
C ASP A 174 -1.85 0.49 17.67
N LEU A 175 -2.62 1.29 16.93
CA LEU A 175 -2.03 2.35 16.12
C LEU A 175 -1.51 3.46 17.04
N VAL A 176 -0.24 3.83 16.87
CA VAL A 176 0.39 4.95 17.58
C VAL A 176 0.96 5.92 16.56
N SER A 177 0.60 7.19 16.70
CA SER A 177 1.11 8.30 15.89
C SER A 177 2.07 9.16 16.71
N PHE A 178 3.31 9.27 16.26
CA PHE A 178 4.34 10.12 16.85
C PHE A 178 4.54 11.36 15.97
N THR A 179 4.67 12.52 16.61
CA THR A 179 5.06 13.77 15.95
C THR A 179 6.26 14.36 16.67
N PHE A 180 7.16 14.96 15.91
CA PHE A 180 8.44 15.45 16.41
C PHE A 180 8.70 16.89 15.98
N GLY A 181 9.55 17.60 16.73
CA GLY A 181 10.00 18.93 16.36
C GLY A 181 11.09 18.88 15.30
N THR A 182 11.89 17.81 15.27
CA THR A 182 13.03 17.68 14.35
C THR A 182 13.05 16.34 13.62
N ALA A 183 13.71 16.31 12.45
CA ALA A 183 13.95 15.07 11.71
C ALA A 183 14.95 14.13 12.43
N ALA A 184 15.75 14.64 13.39
CA ALA A 184 16.68 13.83 14.16
C ALA A 184 15.94 12.95 15.19
N GLU A 185 14.95 13.52 15.88
CA GLU A 185 14.08 12.79 16.81
C GLU A 185 13.30 11.68 16.10
N LEU A 186 12.80 11.95 14.88
CA LEU A 186 12.15 10.94 14.05
C LEU A 186 13.10 9.78 13.70
N ARG A 187 14.35 10.07 13.32
CA ARG A 187 15.35 9.04 13.01
C ARG A 187 15.73 8.21 14.24
N ASP A 188 15.78 8.82 15.42
CA ASP A 188 16.01 8.12 16.68
C ASP A 188 14.86 7.13 16.96
N LEU A 189 13.61 7.59 16.84
CA LEU A 189 12.45 6.69 16.93
C LEU A 189 12.53 5.53 15.92
N ASP A 190 12.81 5.83 14.64
CA ASP A 190 12.87 4.81 13.58
C ASP A 190 13.96 3.76 13.88
N SER A 191 15.10 4.17 14.44
CA SER A 191 16.17 3.26 14.86
C SER A 191 15.74 2.37 16.02
N ARG A 192 15.11 2.96 17.04
CA ARG A 192 14.64 2.24 18.23
C ARG A 192 13.50 1.27 17.92
N LEU A 193 12.60 1.63 17.00
CA LEU A 193 11.58 0.71 16.48
C LEU A 193 12.23 -0.56 15.90
N LEU A 194 13.30 -0.42 15.12
CA LEU A 194 14.04 -1.55 14.58
C LEU A 194 14.88 -2.31 15.62
N GLU A 195 15.12 -1.76 16.80
CA GLU A 195 15.81 -2.47 17.89
C GLU A 195 14.83 -3.34 18.69
N ILE A 196 13.64 -2.82 19.01
CA ILE A 196 12.68 -3.51 19.89
C ILE A 196 11.83 -4.56 19.16
N LEU A 197 11.59 -4.39 17.85
CA LEU A 197 10.74 -5.31 17.10
C LEU A 197 11.47 -6.64 16.83
N PRO A 198 10.86 -7.82 17.06
CA PRO A 198 11.51 -9.11 16.84
C PRO A 198 11.98 -9.32 15.39
N ALA A 199 13.10 -10.00 15.19
CA ALA A 199 13.55 -10.39 13.85
C ALA A 199 12.48 -11.25 13.15
N GLY A 200 12.17 -10.93 11.89
CA GLY A 200 11.10 -11.58 11.12
C GLY A 200 9.69 -11.01 11.32
N ASP A 201 9.49 -10.06 12.24
CA ASP A 201 8.20 -9.38 12.39
C ASP A 201 7.87 -8.52 11.15
N VAL A 202 6.66 -8.69 10.62
CA VAL A 202 6.16 -7.98 9.43
C VAL A 202 6.23 -6.45 9.59
N ARG A 203 6.08 -5.94 10.82
CA ARG A 203 6.14 -4.51 11.15
C ARG A 203 7.52 -3.90 10.88
N ARG A 204 8.59 -4.71 10.93
CA ARG A 204 9.95 -4.24 10.64
C ARG A 204 10.10 -3.74 9.21
N ARG A 205 9.36 -4.31 8.24
CA ARG A 205 9.43 -3.85 6.85
C ARG A 205 8.96 -2.40 6.73
N TRP A 206 7.86 -2.07 7.38
CA TRP A 206 7.38 -0.69 7.48
C TRP A 206 8.41 0.22 8.15
N CYS A 207 8.89 -0.14 9.35
CA CYS A 207 9.84 0.69 10.09
C CYS A 207 11.14 0.96 9.31
N ALA A 208 11.61 0.00 8.51
CA ALA A 208 12.79 0.17 7.67
C ALA A 208 12.54 1.05 6.43
N ALA A 209 11.35 0.96 5.81
CA ALA A 209 11.07 1.64 4.54
C ALA A 209 10.49 3.05 4.72
N ALA A 210 9.63 3.25 5.73
CA ALA A 210 8.88 4.48 5.93
C ALA A 210 9.75 5.76 6.05
N PRO A 211 11.01 5.74 6.57
CA PRO A 211 11.91 6.89 6.52
C PRO A 211 12.18 7.39 5.10
N HIS A 212 12.28 6.49 4.12
CA HIS A 212 12.55 6.84 2.72
C HIS A 212 11.33 7.33 1.97
N HIS A 213 10.12 6.89 2.36
CA HIS A 213 8.88 7.29 1.69
C HIS A 213 8.26 8.57 2.26
N PHE A 214 8.50 8.89 3.54
CA PHE A 214 7.83 10.00 4.23
C PHE A 214 8.79 11.08 4.76
N TYR A 215 10.03 11.16 4.24
CA TYR A 215 11.04 12.15 4.69
C TYR A 215 10.64 13.63 4.51
N ARG A 216 9.71 13.91 3.59
CA ARG A 216 9.21 15.27 3.30
C ARG A 216 8.02 15.67 4.16
N GLU A 217 7.44 14.76 4.93
CA GLU A 217 6.26 15.05 5.75
C GLU A 217 6.59 16.05 6.86
N ARG A 218 5.71 17.03 7.08
CA ARG A 218 5.86 18.10 8.07
C ARG A 218 4.55 18.29 8.87
N PRO A 219 4.59 18.33 10.20
CA PRO A 219 5.77 18.06 11.06
C PRO A 219 6.30 16.63 10.87
N PRO A 220 7.59 16.34 11.16
CA PRO A 220 8.11 14.99 11.12
C PRO A 220 7.22 14.04 11.94
N ARG A 221 6.82 12.92 11.32
CA ARG A 221 5.80 12.02 11.86
C ARG A 221 6.14 10.56 11.56
N ARG A 222 5.82 9.68 12.52
CA ARG A 222 5.77 8.23 12.30
C ARG A 222 4.47 7.64 12.83
N ASP A 223 3.79 6.85 12.02
CA ASP A 223 2.75 5.93 12.48
C ASP A 223 3.34 4.52 12.61
N ALA A 224 2.95 3.77 13.65
CA ALA A 224 3.37 2.39 13.84
C ALA A 224 2.31 1.58 14.62
N PHE A 225 2.25 0.27 14.36
CA PHE A 225 1.47 -0.66 15.18
C PHE A 225 2.31 -1.21 16.32
N LEU A 226 1.91 -0.93 17.56
CA LEU A 226 2.70 -1.24 18.74
C LEU A 226 1.84 -1.83 19.86
N THR A 227 2.37 -2.83 20.54
CA THR A 227 1.82 -3.33 21.80
C THR A 227 2.00 -2.29 22.92
N LYS A 228 1.23 -2.41 24.00
CA LYS A 228 1.42 -1.57 25.19
C LYS A 228 2.84 -1.69 25.79
N ALA A 229 3.44 -2.89 25.74
CA ALA A 229 4.79 -3.11 26.24
C ALA A 229 5.85 -2.37 25.39
N GLU A 230 5.75 -2.46 24.06
CA GLU A 230 6.63 -1.74 23.13
C GLU A 230 6.48 -0.22 23.28
N GLN A 231 5.25 0.28 23.44
CA GLN A 231 5.00 1.71 23.73
C GLN A 231 5.71 2.18 25.00
N LEU A 232 5.74 1.35 26.06
CA LEU A 232 6.47 1.66 27.30
C LEU A 232 7.98 1.62 27.09
N GLN A 233 8.50 0.67 26.31
CA GLN A 233 9.93 0.62 25.97
C GLN A 233 10.37 1.82 25.12
N LEU A 234 9.49 2.34 24.26
CA LEU A 234 9.75 3.51 23.42
C LEU A 234 9.74 4.84 24.19
N LYS A 235 9.17 4.89 25.40
CA LYS A 235 9.32 6.06 26.28
C LYS A 235 10.75 6.10 26.84
N LEU A 236 11.67 6.68 26.07
CA LEU A 236 12.87 7.32 26.64
C LEU A 236 12.37 8.42 27.59
N GLY A 237 13.05 8.55 28.73
CA GLY A 237 12.61 9.36 29.87
C GLY A 237 12.04 10.72 29.50
N THR A 238 10.88 11.02 30.10
CA THR A 238 10.52 12.39 30.48
C THR A 238 11.62 13.00 31.32
#